data_AF-A0A962FVH4-F1
#
_entry.id   AF-A0A962FVH4-F1
#
_cell.length_a   1.000
_cell.length_b   1.000
_cell.length_c   1.000
_cell.angle_alpha   90.00
_cell.angle_beta   90.00
_cell.angle_gamma   90.00
#
_symmetry.space_group_name_H-M   'P 1'
#
loop_
_entity.id
_entity.type
_entity.pdbx_description
1 polymer ?
#
loop_
_entity_poly.entity_id
_entity_poly.type
_entity_poly.pdbx_seq_one_letter_code
_entity_poly.pdbx_strand_id
1 'polypeptide(L)'
;MTKMTASRFFCNLLATSALVVCASAAMAQSGNKTPALVITNQPLPAALAGQVYTKPVQTTTITPQNLLESYYGTSDTIVSRKIGDIHRDLGGLQNDMAKLSERMVELEKVNQLEAADYYASTATISTQLQSGTTPGNPRLLQKLANAQDSLDKLARNVNDMNELAIEITKSGSVASYLLEGSRSAYGLTGAVEEDHVQLAQLEDSINNTIIVIDRLQNNINDDITRTSAYLATERSNLRTMSLAVADGNLLGKALSSRPFTSSAKKTETIELAKTASAEQPPAPSNPRPLVKIRFDRENVDYEQPVYVALNEAMEKFPGARFELVAVYPSEGNAAQAAIESTKSRRNAERVLRSMTQMGLPMEKVDISYASSVDVGSSEVHIYVR
;
A
#
# COMPACT_ATOMS: atom_id res chain seq x y z
N MET A 1 41.35 -15.45 -51.25
CA MET A 1 40.04 -15.07 -51.84
C MET A 1 39.50 -13.93 -50.98
N THR A 2 39.50 -12.68 -51.47
CA THR A 2 38.34 -12.03 -52.14
C THR A 2 37.16 -11.99 -51.15
N LYS A 3 36.55 -10.88 -50.71
CA LYS A 3 36.50 -9.45 -51.06
C LYS A 3 35.60 -8.76 -50.00
N MET A 4 35.82 -7.44 -49.75
CA MET A 4 34.83 -6.32 -49.65
C MET A 4 33.70 -6.41 -48.58
N THR A 5 33.20 -5.35 -47.92
CA THR A 5 33.23 -3.87 -48.07
C THR A 5 32.44 -3.25 -46.90
N ALA A 6 32.82 -2.07 -46.41
CA ALA A 6 31.93 -0.94 -46.04
C ALA A 6 32.79 0.19 -45.41
N SER A 7 33.10 1.25 -46.16
CA SER A 7 32.35 2.52 -46.21
C SER A 7 32.40 3.33 -44.91
N ARG A 8 33.32 4.29 -44.83
CA ARG A 8 33.24 5.50 -44.00
C ARG A 8 34.09 6.63 -44.58
N PHE A 9 33.67 7.85 -44.26
CA PHE A 9 34.35 9.14 -44.33
C PHE A 9 33.99 10.08 -45.49
N PHE A 10 32.92 10.82 -45.22
CA PHE A 10 32.70 12.21 -45.63
C PHE A 10 33.73 13.13 -44.94
N CYS A 11 34.47 13.93 -45.70
CA CYS A 11 34.99 15.22 -45.24
C CYS A 11 35.48 16.11 -46.40
N ASN A 12 34.99 17.35 -46.38
CA ASN A 12 35.57 18.62 -46.85
C ASN A 12 35.93 18.84 -48.33
N LEU A 13 35.34 19.89 -48.93
CA LEU A 13 36.11 21.09 -49.29
C LEU A 13 35.24 22.31 -49.62
N LEU A 14 35.64 23.44 -49.02
CA LEU A 14 35.27 24.84 -49.28
C LEU A 14 36.07 25.41 -50.48
N ALA A 15 35.49 26.38 -51.21
CA ALA A 15 36.12 27.57 -51.86
C ALA A 15 35.33 27.98 -53.14
N THR A 16 34.51 29.03 -53.17
CA THR A 16 34.78 30.49 -53.33
C THR A 16 35.29 30.96 -54.70
N SER A 17 34.63 32.01 -55.24
CA SER A 17 35.01 33.04 -56.26
C SER A 17 34.01 33.09 -57.45
N ALA A 18 33.56 34.23 -58.01
CA ALA A 18 33.80 35.66 -57.80
C ALA A 18 32.64 36.52 -58.37
N LEU A 19 32.53 37.76 -57.88
CA LEU A 19 31.72 38.89 -58.37
C LEU A 19 32.14 39.35 -59.79
N VAL A 20 31.20 39.94 -60.56
CA VAL A 20 31.19 41.37 -60.98
C VAL A 20 29.99 41.67 -61.91
N VAL A 21 29.43 42.86 -61.67
CA VAL A 21 28.30 43.55 -62.29
C VAL A 21 28.65 44.11 -63.68
N CYS A 22 27.71 44.05 -64.63
CA CYS A 22 27.57 45.06 -65.70
C CYS A 22 26.08 45.20 -66.09
N ALA A 23 25.65 46.46 -66.19
CA ALA A 23 24.27 46.89 -66.36
C ALA A 23 23.82 47.00 -67.82
N SER A 24 22.49 47.15 -67.97
CA SER A 24 21.71 47.91 -68.97
C SER A 24 20.89 47.12 -69.99
N ALA A 25 19.55 47.18 -69.85
CA ALA A 25 18.62 47.78 -70.81
C ALA A 25 17.15 47.32 -70.59
N ALA A 26 16.31 48.33 -70.34
CA ALA A 26 14.92 48.49 -70.82
C ALA A 26 13.79 47.56 -70.33
N MET A 27 12.81 48.26 -69.74
CA MET A 27 11.48 47.86 -69.32
C MET A 27 10.56 47.47 -70.49
N ALA A 28 9.64 46.52 -70.22
CA ALA A 28 8.24 46.63 -70.67
C ALA A 28 7.35 45.71 -69.81
N GLN A 29 6.69 46.30 -68.81
CA GLN A 29 5.49 45.75 -68.19
C GLN A 29 4.40 45.62 -69.27
N SER A 30 3.88 44.41 -69.52
CA SER A 30 2.51 44.29 -70.02
C SER A 30 1.60 44.08 -68.82
N GLY A 31 0.93 45.16 -68.44
CA GLY A 31 0.01 45.19 -67.31
C GLY A 31 -1.14 44.23 -67.54
N ASN A 32 -1.45 43.44 -66.50
CA ASN A 32 -2.77 42.86 -66.34
C ASN A 32 -3.80 44.01 -66.45
N LYS A 33 -4.55 44.01 -67.56
CA LYS A 33 -5.72 44.86 -67.74
C LYS A 33 -6.70 44.54 -66.62
N THR A 34 -6.74 45.36 -65.58
CA THR A 34 -7.90 45.46 -64.72
C THR A 34 -9.08 45.92 -65.60
N PRO A 35 -10.25 45.28 -65.52
CA PRO A 35 -11.40 45.72 -66.29
C PRO A 35 -11.83 47.09 -65.76
N ALA A 36 -11.61 48.15 -66.56
CA ALA A 36 -12.18 49.45 -66.27
C ALA A 36 -13.69 49.39 -66.51
N LEU A 37 -14.48 49.81 -65.51
CA LEU A 37 -15.93 49.89 -65.63
C LEU A 37 -16.28 51.03 -66.60
N VAL A 38 -16.63 50.68 -67.83
CA VAL A 38 -17.10 51.64 -68.83
C VAL A 38 -18.63 51.73 -68.71
N ILE A 39 -19.13 52.79 -68.09
CA ILE A 39 -20.56 53.09 -68.02
C ILE A 39 -20.92 53.83 -69.32
N THR A 40 -21.56 53.13 -70.26
CA THR A 40 -22.10 53.74 -71.48
C THR A 40 -23.60 53.45 -71.57
N ASN A 41 -24.36 54.37 -72.19
CA ASN A 41 -25.78 54.17 -72.48
C ASN A 41 -25.99 53.54 -73.88
N GLN A 42 -24.98 52.89 -74.44
CA GLN A 42 -25.04 52.23 -75.74
C GLN A 42 -25.25 50.72 -75.54
N PRO A 43 -26.03 50.04 -76.41
CA PRO A 43 -26.23 48.60 -76.29
C PRO A 43 -24.90 47.86 -76.36
N LEU A 44 -24.74 46.84 -75.50
CA LEU A 44 -23.52 46.03 -75.39
C LEU A 44 -23.05 45.52 -76.76
N PRO A 45 -21.76 45.65 -77.12
CA PRO A 45 -21.22 45.13 -78.36
C PRO A 45 -21.38 43.60 -78.45
N ALA A 46 -21.84 43.08 -79.59
CA ALA A 46 -22.13 41.65 -79.78
C ALA A 46 -20.92 40.72 -79.50
N ALA A 47 -19.69 41.21 -79.63
CA ALA A 47 -18.47 40.46 -79.33
C ALA A 47 -18.25 40.20 -77.81
N LEU A 48 -18.75 41.08 -76.94
CA LEU A 48 -18.68 40.92 -75.48
C LEU A 48 -19.86 40.10 -74.93
N ALA A 49 -21.02 40.18 -75.58
CA ALA A 49 -22.18 39.36 -75.22
C ALA A 49 -21.90 37.85 -75.32
N GLY A 50 -21.11 37.44 -76.32
CA GLY A 50 -20.72 36.04 -76.50
C GLY A 50 -19.69 35.52 -75.48
N GLN A 51 -18.89 36.37 -74.83
CA GLN A 51 -17.89 35.97 -73.83
C GLN A 51 -18.41 36.01 -72.39
N VAL A 52 -19.39 36.87 -72.08
CA VAL A 52 -20.00 36.94 -70.74
C VAL A 52 -21.02 35.82 -70.52
N TYR A 53 -21.58 35.24 -71.59
CA TYR A 53 -22.52 34.12 -71.55
C TYR A 53 -21.94 32.79 -72.06
N THR A 54 -20.65 32.51 -71.80
CA THR A 54 -20.11 31.17 -72.08
C THR A 54 -20.32 30.22 -70.91
N LYS A 55 -21.37 29.38 -71.04
CA LYS A 55 -21.61 28.10 -70.35
C LYS A 55 -21.75 28.17 -68.82
N PRO A 56 -22.75 27.49 -68.23
CA PRO A 56 -22.79 27.34 -66.77
C PRO A 56 -21.52 26.60 -66.32
N VAL A 57 -20.78 27.19 -65.38
CA VAL A 57 -19.72 26.49 -64.66
C VAL A 57 -20.41 25.36 -63.88
N GLN A 58 -20.18 24.12 -64.31
CA GLN A 58 -20.60 22.94 -63.57
C GLN A 58 -19.75 22.91 -62.28
N THR A 59 -20.33 23.34 -61.17
CA THR A 59 -19.73 23.10 -59.85
C THR A 59 -19.67 21.60 -59.62
N THR A 60 -18.60 21.10 -59.01
CA THR A 60 -18.52 19.69 -58.62
C THR A 60 -19.74 19.32 -57.78
N THR A 61 -20.43 18.24 -58.13
CA THR A 61 -21.58 17.75 -57.37
C THR A 61 -21.08 17.31 -56.01
N ILE A 62 -21.39 18.08 -54.97
CA ILE A 62 -21.11 17.71 -53.58
C ILE A 62 -22.05 16.54 -53.26
N THR A 63 -21.54 15.33 -53.39
CA THR A 63 -22.24 14.12 -52.95
C THR A 63 -22.14 14.01 -51.42
N PRO A 64 -23.16 13.50 -50.73
CA PRO A 64 -23.13 13.32 -49.27
C PRO A 64 -21.89 12.56 -48.77
N GLN A 65 -21.38 11.61 -49.57
CA GLN A 65 -20.15 10.87 -49.25
C GLN A 65 -18.90 11.75 -49.16
N ASN A 66 -18.72 12.76 -50.03
CA ASN A 66 -17.58 13.67 -49.94
C ASN A 66 -17.63 14.58 -48.70
N LEU A 67 -18.82 14.89 -48.21
CA LEU A 67 -18.99 15.68 -46.97
C LEU A 67 -18.73 14.83 -45.72
N LEU A 68 -19.17 13.56 -45.72
CA LEU A 68 -18.90 12.63 -44.62
C LEU A 68 -17.40 12.28 -44.52
N GLU A 69 -16.73 11.99 -45.63
CA GLU A 69 -15.31 11.59 -45.64
C GLU A 69 -14.39 12.70 -45.09
N SER A 70 -14.73 13.97 -45.33
CA SER A 70 -13.98 15.12 -44.78
C SER A 70 -14.27 15.41 -43.32
N TYR A 71 -15.42 15.00 -42.78
CA TYR A 71 -15.80 15.21 -41.38
C TYR A 71 -15.19 14.13 -40.45
N TYR A 72 -15.11 12.89 -40.94
CA TYR A 72 -14.52 11.75 -40.21
C TYR A 72 -13.05 11.47 -40.55
N GLY A 73 -12.37 12.39 -41.24
CA GLY A 73 -10.94 12.24 -41.50
C GLY A 73 -10.17 12.10 -40.18
N THR A 74 -9.20 11.18 -40.12
CA THR A 74 -8.31 10.97 -38.97
C THR A 74 -7.66 12.29 -38.56
N SER A 75 -8.31 13.02 -37.67
CA SER A 75 -7.84 14.30 -37.20
C SER A 75 -6.84 14.03 -36.09
N ASP A 76 -5.59 14.36 -36.35
CA ASP A 76 -4.49 14.23 -35.41
C ASP A 76 -4.64 15.35 -34.37
N THR A 77 -5.58 15.19 -33.42
CA THR A 77 -5.83 16.22 -32.41
C THR A 77 -4.76 16.20 -31.34
N ILE A 78 -4.59 17.33 -30.64
CA ILE A 78 -3.70 17.39 -29.48
C ILE A 78 -4.16 16.41 -28.40
N VAL A 79 -5.48 16.21 -28.29
CA VAL A 79 -6.10 15.28 -27.34
C VAL A 79 -5.81 13.84 -27.73
N SER A 80 -5.94 13.46 -29.01
CA SER A 80 -5.62 12.11 -29.48
C SER A 80 -4.16 11.72 -29.17
N ARG A 81 -3.21 12.65 -29.32
CA ARG A 81 -1.80 12.41 -28.94
C ARG A 81 -1.64 12.18 -27.44
N LYS A 82 -2.32 12.97 -26.61
CA LYS A 82 -2.30 12.81 -25.15
C LYS A 82 -2.96 11.51 -24.70
N ILE A 83 -4.07 11.12 -25.33
CA ILE A 83 -4.72 9.81 -25.14
C ILE A 83 -3.73 8.69 -25.46
N GLY A 84 -3.01 8.80 -26.58
CA GLY A 84 -1.98 7.84 -26.96
C GLY A 84 -0.83 7.71 -25.95
N ASP A 85 -0.40 8.82 -25.35
CA ASP A 85 0.60 8.80 -24.26
C ASP A 85 0.08 8.06 -23.03
N ILE A 86 -1.13 8.42 -22.56
CA ILE A 86 -1.74 7.79 -21.38
C ILE A 86 -1.99 6.30 -21.63
N HIS A 87 -2.39 5.91 -22.85
CA HIS A 87 -2.56 4.50 -23.21
C HIS A 87 -1.25 3.71 -23.12
N ARG A 88 -0.13 4.29 -23.56
CA ARG A 88 1.19 3.65 -23.45
C ARG A 88 1.61 3.50 -22.00
N ASP A 89 1.43 4.55 -21.20
CA ASP A 89 1.76 4.53 -19.77
C ASP A 89 0.88 3.53 -19.01
N LEU A 90 -0.42 3.48 -19.33
CA LEU A 90 -1.36 2.50 -18.78
C LEU A 90 -0.97 1.07 -19.17
N GLY A 91 -0.57 0.84 -20.42
CA GLY A 91 -0.07 -0.46 -20.86
C GLY A 91 1.19 -0.88 -20.09
N GLY A 92 2.10 0.07 -19.82
CA GLY A 92 3.26 -0.14 -18.95
C GLY A 92 2.85 -0.56 -17.54
N LEU A 93 1.94 0.22 -16.93
CA LEU A 93 1.41 -0.05 -15.60
C LEU A 93 0.73 -1.43 -15.51
N GLN A 94 -0.10 -1.78 -16.49
CA GLN A 94 -0.78 -3.08 -16.53
C GLN A 94 0.21 -4.25 -16.64
N ASN A 95 1.27 -4.10 -17.43
CA ASN A 95 2.34 -5.10 -17.50
C ASN A 95 3.08 -5.25 -16.16
N ASP A 96 3.34 -4.15 -15.48
CA ASP A 96 3.97 -4.20 -14.17
C ASP A 96 3.04 -4.82 -13.12
N MET A 97 1.73 -4.55 -13.18
CA MET A 97 0.73 -5.22 -12.34
C MET A 97 0.67 -6.72 -12.58
N ALA A 98 0.76 -7.17 -13.83
CA ALA A 98 0.80 -8.60 -14.14
C ALA A 98 2.03 -9.28 -13.50
N LYS A 99 3.21 -8.65 -13.59
CA LYS A 99 4.44 -9.15 -12.96
C LYS A 99 4.35 -9.16 -11.43
N LEU A 100 3.79 -8.10 -10.83
CA LEU A 100 3.60 -8.03 -9.38
C LEU A 100 2.63 -9.11 -8.90
N SER A 101 1.53 -9.32 -9.61
CA SER A 101 0.59 -10.39 -9.31
C SER A 101 1.23 -11.77 -9.42
N GLU A 102 2.05 -12.01 -10.44
CA GLU A 102 2.78 -13.27 -10.60
C GLU A 102 3.77 -13.49 -9.45
N ARG A 103 4.56 -12.46 -9.10
CA ARG A 103 5.50 -12.51 -7.98
C ARG A 103 4.78 -12.79 -6.67
N MET A 104 3.62 -12.17 -6.43
CA MET A 104 2.81 -12.43 -5.24
C MET A 104 2.39 -13.91 -5.14
N VAL A 105 1.84 -14.48 -6.21
CA VAL A 105 1.43 -15.89 -6.24
C VAL A 105 2.61 -16.84 -6.01
N GLU A 106 3.78 -16.52 -6.57
CA GLU A 106 5.00 -17.30 -6.33
C GLU A 106 5.46 -17.22 -4.87
N LEU A 107 5.44 -16.03 -4.26
CA LEU A 107 5.78 -15.85 -2.84
C LEU A 107 4.80 -16.61 -1.93
N GLU A 108 3.51 -16.63 -2.25
CA GLU A 108 2.52 -17.42 -1.53
C GLU A 108 2.81 -18.93 -1.61
N LYS A 109 3.16 -19.42 -2.80
CA LYS A 109 3.53 -20.83 -3.01
C LYS A 109 4.79 -21.21 -2.25
N VAL A 110 5.81 -20.36 -2.27
CA VAL A 110 7.04 -20.55 -1.48
C VAL A 110 6.73 -20.57 0.01
N ASN A 111 5.87 -19.66 0.50
CA ASN A 111 5.42 -19.63 1.89
C ASN A 111 4.74 -20.95 2.30
N GLN A 112 3.83 -21.46 1.46
CA GLN A 112 3.12 -22.73 1.71
C GLN A 112 4.08 -23.93 1.76
N LEU A 113 5.05 -23.99 0.84
CA LEU A 113 6.03 -25.07 0.80
C LEU A 113 6.93 -25.06 2.04
N GLU A 114 7.49 -23.90 2.39
CA GLU A 114 8.38 -23.80 3.54
C GLU A 114 7.63 -24.01 4.87
N ALA A 115 6.36 -23.60 4.96
CA ALA A 115 5.51 -23.94 6.10
C ALA A 115 5.27 -25.46 6.20
N ALA A 116 5.04 -26.15 5.08
CA ALA A 116 4.88 -27.60 5.06
C ALA A 116 6.15 -28.33 5.52
N ASP A 117 7.33 -27.90 5.05
CA ASP A 117 8.63 -28.45 5.46
C ASP A 117 8.92 -28.23 6.95
N TYR A 118 8.55 -27.04 7.46
CA TYR A 118 8.59 -26.74 8.88
C TYR A 118 7.71 -27.72 9.68
N TYR A 119 6.42 -27.85 9.34
CA TYR A 119 5.50 -28.73 10.05
C TYR A 119 5.90 -30.21 9.97
N ALA A 120 6.43 -30.66 8.85
CA ALA A 120 6.97 -32.02 8.72
C ALA A 120 8.13 -32.27 9.70
N SER A 121 9.00 -31.27 9.85
CA SER A 121 10.13 -31.32 10.78
C SER A 121 9.68 -31.28 12.24
N THR A 122 8.75 -30.38 12.60
CA THR A 122 8.21 -30.28 13.95
C THR A 122 7.41 -31.51 14.36
N ALA A 123 6.58 -32.06 13.47
CA ALA A 123 5.82 -33.30 13.71
C ALA A 123 6.75 -34.50 13.94
N THR A 124 7.86 -34.58 13.19
CA THR A 124 8.87 -35.62 13.41
C THR A 124 9.50 -35.48 14.79
N ILE A 125 9.89 -34.25 15.18
CA ILE A 125 10.49 -33.98 16.49
C ILE A 125 9.51 -34.30 17.61
N SER A 126 8.27 -33.81 17.53
CA SER A 126 7.26 -34.02 18.57
C SER A 126 6.94 -35.50 18.76
N THR A 127 6.81 -36.27 17.66
CA THR A 127 6.55 -37.72 17.72
C THR A 127 7.69 -38.46 18.43
N GLN A 128 8.93 -38.11 18.13
CA GLN A 128 10.11 -38.72 18.75
C GLN A 128 10.21 -38.33 20.24
N LEU A 129 9.98 -37.07 20.59
CA LEU A 129 9.98 -36.60 21.98
C LEU A 129 8.84 -37.19 22.82
N GLN A 130 7.71 -37.54 22.22
CA GLN A 130 6.63 -38.25 22.90
C GLN A 130 7.01 -39.70 23.23
N SER A 131 7.72 -40.39 22.32
CA SER A 131 8.29 -41.71 22.59
C SER A 131 9.45 -41.66 23.60
N GLY A 132 10.02 -40.47 23.81
CA GLY A 132 11.23 -40.25 24.57
C GLY A 132 12.48 -40.56 23.74
N THR A 133 13.47 -39.68 23.77
CA THR A 133 14.75 -39.87 23.09
C THR A 133 15.91 -39.67 24.04
N THR A 134 17.12 -40.05 23.62
CA THR A 134 18.32 -39.66 24.34
C THR A 134 18.44 -38.13 24.34
N PRO A 135 18.82 -37.50 25.47
CA PRO A 135 19.15 -36.07 25.52
C PRO A 135 20.15 -35.71 24.42
N GLY A 136 19.88 -34.64 23.66
CA GLY A 136 20.78 -34.14 22.61
C GLY A 136 20.94 -35.04 21.38
N ASN A 137 19.91 -35.80 21.00
CA ASN A 137 19.96 -36.66 19.80
C ASN A 137 20.34 -35.87 18.53
N PRO A 138 21.44 -36.20 17.82
CA PRO A 138 21.91 -35.44 16.66
C PRO A 138 20.92 -35.44 15.49
N ARG A 139 20.09 -36.48 15.35
CA ARG A 139 19.06 -36.53 14.29
C ARG A 139 17.94 -35.52 14.55
N LEU A 140 17.58 -35.31 15.82
CA LEU A 140 16.61 -34.29 16.20
C LEU A 140 17.20 -32.89 16.10
N LEU A 141 18.48 -32.71 16.45
CA LEU A 141 19.19 -31.45 16.23
C LEU A 141 19.23 -31.07 14.75
N GLN A 142 19.48 -32.03 13.86
CA GLN A 142 19.41 -31.79 12.42
C GLN A 142 18.00 -31.38 11.97
N LYS A 143 16.94 -32.07 12.44
CA LYS A 143 15.55 -31.69 12.11
C LYS A 143 15.17 -30.32 12.66
N LEU A 144 15.69 -29.97 13.83
CA LEU A 144 15.49 -28.67 14.44
C LEU A 144 16.19 -27.56 13.64
N ALA A 145 17.42 -27.82 13.16
CA ALA A 145 18.12 -26.90 12.27
C ALA A 145 17.37 -26.70 10.94
N ASN A 146 16.81 -27.77 10.36
CA ASN A 146 15.96 -27.66 9.17
C ASN A 146 14.70 -26.81 9.43
N ALA A 147 14.04 -27.00 10.58
CA ALA A 147 12.87 -26.20 10.96
C ALA A 147 13.23 -24.72 11.16
N GLN A 148 14.42 -24.43 11.70
CA GLN A 148 14.94 -23.06 11.81
C GLN A 148 15.19 -22.45 10.43
N ASP A 149 15.83 -23.18 9.52
CA ASP A 149 16.09 -22.72 8.14
C ASP A 149 14.80 -22.38 7.39
N SER A 150 13.77 -23.23 7.48
CA SER A 150 12.46 -22.93 6.90
C SER A 150 11.86 -21.66 7.51
N LEU A 151 11.89 -21.47 8.84
CA LEU A 151 11.41 -20.21 9.45
C LEU A 151 12.23 -18.99 9.01
N ASP A 152 13.53 -19.12 8.80
CA ASP A 152 14.37 -18.03 8.32
C ASP A 152 14.06 -17.67 6.86
N LYS A 153 13.74 -18.66 6.01
CA LYS A 153 13.23 -18.41 4.66
C LYS A 153 11.85 -17.75 4.68
N LEU A 154 10.94 -18.17 5.56
CA LEU A 154 9.66 -17.46 5.76
C LEU A 154 9.90 -16.01 6.17
N ALA A 155 10.87 -15.76 7.06
CA ALA A 155 11.21 -14.40 7.46
C ALA A 155 11.78 -13.56 6.30
N ARG A 156 12.57 -14.16 5.40
CA ARG A 156 13.04 -13.50 4.18
C ARG A 156 11.89 -13.19 3.23
N ASN A 157 10.94 -14.13 3.07
CA ASN A 157 9.75 -13.93 2.25
C ASN A 157 8.93 -12.72 2.74
N VAL A 158 8.80 -12.52 4.06
CA VAL A 158 8.16 -11.30 4.60
C VAL A 158 8.86 -10.02 4.15
N ASN A 159 10.19 -10.02 4.00
CA ASN A 159 10.91 -8.87 3.44
C ASN A 159 10.58 -8.68 1.95
N ASP A 160 10.56 -9.76 1.17
CA ASP A 160 10.18 -9.71 -0.26
C ASP A 160 8.75 -9.20 -0.45
N MET A 161 7.83 -9.57 0.46
CA MET A 161 6.46 -9.06 0.48
C MET A 161 6.39 -7.57 0.82
N ASN A 162 7.21 -7.10 1.75
CA ASN A 162 7.31 -5.66 2.06
C ASN A 162 7.84 -4.87 0.85
N GLU A 163 8.84 -5.39 0.14
CA GLU A 163 9.31 -4.78 -1.12
C GLU A 163 8.20 -4.72 -2.16
N LEU A 164 7.45 -5.82 -2.33
CA LEU A 164 6.31 -5.90 -3.25
C LEU A 164 5.21 -4.89 -2.87
N ALA A 165 4.94 -4.67 -1.58
CA ALA A 165 3.99 -3.68 -1.11
C ALA A 165 4.41 -2.24 -1.45
N ILE A 166 5.72 -1.93 -1.37
CA ILE A 166 6.27 -0.63 -1.79
C ILE A 166 6.11 -0.44 -3.30
N GLU A 167 6.36 -1.49 -4.09
CA GLU A 167 6.21 -1.45 -5.55
C GLU A 167 4.74 -1.27 -5.99
N ILE A 168 3.79 -1.94 -5.32
CA ILE A 168 2.34 -1.71 -5.53
C ILE A 168 1.98 -0.26 -5.20
N THR A 169 2.49 0.29 -4.10
CA THR A 169 2.20 1.68 -3.69
C THR A 169 2.72 2.69 -4.72
N LYS A 170 3.90 2.45 -5.30
CA LYS A 170 4.45 3.25 -6.41
C LYS A 170 3.53 3.19 -7.63
N SER A 171 3.04 2.01 -7.98
CA SER A 171 2.12 1.82 -9.09
C SER A 171 0.76 2.49 -8.87
N GLY A 172 0.25 2.52 -7.63
CA GLY A 172 -0.92 3.30 -7.25
C GLY A 172 -0.75 4.81 -7.47
N SER A 173 0.46 5.32 -7.22
CA SER A 173 0.81 6.73 -7.49
C SER A 173 0.79 7.02 -8.99
N VAL A 174 1.33 6.10 -9.82
CA VAL A 174 1.27 6.21 -11.29
C VAL A 174 -0.18 6.16 -11.78
N ALA A 175 -0.99 5.23 -11.28
CA ALA A 175 -2.40 5.11 -11.65
C ALA A 175 -3.18 6.41 -11.34
N SER A 176 -2.93 7.01 -10.18
CA SER A 176 -3.53 8.29 -9.77
C SER A 176 -3.12 9.43 -10.70
N TYR A 177 -1.83 9.48 -11.10
CA TYR A 177 -1.35 10.44 -12.08
C TYR A 177 -2.00 10.26 -13.46
N LEU A 178 -2.20 9.02 -13.91
CA LEU A 178 -2.89 8.75 -15.18
C LEU A 178 -4.36 9.14 -15.14
N LEU A 179 -5.05 8.92 -14.01
CA LEU A 179 -6.44 9.34 -13.83
C LEU A 179 -6.56 10.87 -13.90
N GLU A 180 -5.69 11.60 -13.20
CA GLU A 180 -5.66 13.07 -13.26
C GLU A 180 -5.30 13.56 -14.67
N GLY A 181 -4.35 12.89 -15.33
CA GLY A 181 -3.99 13.16 -16.72
C GLY A 181 -5.16 12.97 -17.70
N SER A 182 -5.97 11.93 -17.51
CA SER A 182 -7.18 11.68 -18.28
C SER A 182 -8.24 12.76 -18.04
N ARG A 183 -8.47 13.13 -16.77
CA ARG A 183 -9.40 14.21 -16.39
C ARG A 183 -9.01 15.56 -16.98
N SER A 184 -7.72 15.87 -16.97
CA SER A 184 -7.19 17.10 -17.60
C SER A 184 -7.39 17.12 -19.12
N ALA A 185 -7.41 15.96 -19.78
CA ALA A 185 -7.57 15.89 -21.23
C ALA A 185 -8.97 16.34 -21.69
N TYR A 186 -10.00 16.17 -20.87
CA TYR A 186 -11.36 16.69 -21.17
C TYR A 186 -11.43 18.22 -21.23
N GLY A 187 -10.54 18.92 -20.52
CA GLY A 187 -10.49 20.38 -20.51
C GLY A 187 -9.75 20.99 -21.70
N LEU A 188 -9.14 20.17 -22.57
CA LEU A 188 -8.37 20.64 -23.71
C LEU A 188 -9.30 21.02 -24.86
N THR A 189 -9.13 22.24 -25.39
CA THR A 189 -9.94 22.72 -26.51
C THR A 189 -9.53 22.06 -27.83
N GLY A 190 -10.49 21.79 -28.71
CA GLY A 190 -10.24 21.22 -30.05
C GLY A 190 -10.24 19.69 -30.10
N ALA A 191 -10.87 19.03 -29.11
CA ALA A 191 -11.20 17.61 -29.16
C ALA A 191 -12.39 17.35 -30.11
N VAL A 192 -12.45 16.14 -30.68
CA VAL A 192 -13.63 15.65 -31.42
C VAL A 192 -14.42 14.69 -30.54
N GLU A 193 -15.69 14.42 -30.87
CA GLU A 193 -16.53 13.47 -30.15
C GLU A 193 -15.90 12.08 -30.01
N GLU A 194 -15.14 11.61 -31.01
CA GLU A 194 -14.43 10.33 -30.94
C GLU A 194 -13.35 10.30 -29.85
N ASP A 195 -12.65 11.42 -29.61
CA ASP A 195 -11.65 11.53 -28.54
C ASP A 195 -12.31 11.41 -27.16
N HIS A 196 -13.50 11.99 -26.99
CA HIS A 196 -14.25 11.89 -25.74
C HIS A 196 -14.69 10.46 -25.43
N VAL A 197 -15.10 9.69 -26.45
CA VAL A 197 -15.43 8.27 -26.27
C VAL A 197 -14.20 7.46 -25.87
N GLN A 198 -13.04 7.73 -26.50
CA GLN A 198 -11.79 7.07 -26.15
C GLN A 198 -11.32 7.43 -24.73
N LEU A 199 -11.44 8.69 -24.33
CA LEU A 199 -11.13 9.13 -22.96
C LEU A 199 -12.02 8.45 -21.92
N ALA A 200 -13.30 8.29 -22.19
CA ALA A 200 -14.22 7.60 -21.28
C ALA A 200 -13.80 6.14 -21.07
N GLN A 201 -13.50 5.41 -22.15
CA GLN A 201 -13.01 4.04 -22.06
C GLN A 201 -11.67 3.94 -21.33
N LEU A 202 -10.78 4.90 -21.57
CA LEU A 202 -9.48 4.98 -20.91
C LEU A 202 -9.62 5.25 -19.40
N GLU A 203 -10.49 6.19 -19.02
CA GLU A 203 -10.82 6.47 -17.62
C GLU A 203 -11.38 5.24 -16.91
N ASP A 204 -12.30 4.50 -17.55
CA ASP A 204 -12.82 3.23 -17.01
C ASP A 204 -11.71 2.19 -16.80
N SER A 205 -10.79 2.06 -17.75
CA SER A 205 -9.65 1.13 -17.66
C SER A 205 -8.68 1.52 -16.55
N ILE A 206 -8.41 2.82 -16.37
CA ILE A 206 -7.59 3.34 -15.27
C ILE A 206 -8.28 3.09 -13.92
N ASN A 207 -9.58 3.39 -13.81
CA ASN A 207 -10.36 3.14 -12.60
C ASN A 207 -10.38 1.64 -12.23
N ASN A 208 -10.53 0.75 -13.21
CA ASN A 208 -10.41 -0.69 -12.98
C ASN A 208 -9.01 -1.07 -12.45
N THR A 209 -7.96 -0.52 -13.05
CA THR A 209 -6.58 -0.75 -12.63
C THR A 209 -6.33 -0.29 -11.20
N ILE A 210 -6.90 0.86 -10.78
CA ILE A 210 -6.85 1.34 -9.39
C ILE A 210 -7.51 0.34 -8.44
N ILE A 211 -8.70 -0.17 -8.77
CA ILE A 211 -9.38 -1.19 -7.93
C ILE A 211 -8.54 -2.46 -7.79
N VAL A 212 -7.85 -2.89 -8.87
CA VAL A 212 -6.94 -4.04 -8.82
C VAL A 212 -5.74 -3.75 -7.91
N ILE A 213 -5.14 -2.57 -8.01
CA ILE A 213 -4.04 -2.12 -7.14
C ILE A 213 -4.49 -2.14 -5.67
N ASP A 214 -5.65 -1.58 -5.35
CA ASP A 214 -6.19 -1.57 -3.98
C ASP A 214 -6.40 -2.99 -3.45
N ARG A 215 -6.92 -3.90 -4.29
CA ARG A 215 -7.08 -5.31 -3.91
C ARG A 215 -5.74 -5.98 -3.64
N LEU A 216 -4.74 -5.78 -4.51
CA LEU A 216 -3.40 -6.32 -4.31
C LEU A 216 -2.75 -5.75 -3.05
N GLN A 217 -2.89 -4.45 -2.80
CA GLN A 217 -2.37 -3.80 -1.60
C GLN A 217 -2.98 -4.38 -0.32
N ASN A 218 -4.30 -4.59 -0.30
CA ASN A 218 -4.96 -5.20 0.85
C ASN A 218 -4.50 -6.66 1.05
N ASN A 219 -4.46 -7.46 -0.01
CA ASN A 219 -4.02 -8.86 0.08
C ASN A 219 -2.58 -8.98 0.58
N ILE A 220 -1.64 -8.15 0.09
CA ILE A 220 -0.24 -8.22 0.54
C ILE A 220 -0.09 -7.77 1.99
N ASN A 221 -0.82 -6.73 2.44
CA ASN A 221 -0.80 -6.29 3.82
C ASN A 221 -1.37 -7.35 4.78
N ASP A 222 -2.47 -7.99 4.38
CA ASP A 222 -3.06 -9.09 5.14
C ASP A 222 -2.10 -10.28 5.23
N ASP A 223 -1.41 -10.64 4.14
CA ASP A 223 -0.45 -11.74 4.19
C ASP A 223 0.82 -11.40 4.99
N ILE A 224 1.32 -10.15 4.93
CA ILE A 224 2.44 -9.68 5.77
C ILE A 224 2.07 -9.80 7.25
N THR A 225 0.90 -9.30 7.65
CA THR A 225 0.47 -9.32 9.05
C THR A 225 0.24 -10.74 9.55
N ARG A 226 -0.42 -11.59 8.75
CA ARG A 226 -0.63 -13.01 9.03
C ARG A 226 0.68 -13.77 9.18
N THR A 227 1.59 -13.63 8.22
CA THR A 227 2.87 -14.35 8.21
C THR A 227 3.78 -13.87 9.34
N SER A 228 3.77 -12.57 9.66
CA SER A 228 4.53 -12.02 10.80
C SER A 228 4.05 -12.55 12.15
N ALA A 229 2.73 -12.62 12.37
CA ALA A 229 2.15 -13.17 13.58
C ALA A 229 2.42 -14.68 13.72
N TYR A 230 2.32 -15.42 12.61
CA TYR A 230 2.68 -16.83 12.54
C TYR A 230 4.15 -17.06 12.92
N LEU A 231 5.08 -16.31 12.30
CA LEU A 231 6.51 -16.43 12.56
C LEU A 231 6.88 -16.14 14.02
N ALA A 232 6.27 -15.12 14.63
CA ALA A 232 6.51 -14.80 16.04
C ALA A 232 6.10 -15.96 16.96
N THR A 233 4.95 -16.57 16.69
CA THR A 233 4.43 -17.71 17.43
C THR A 233 5.31 -18.94 17.24
N GLU A 234 5.67 -19.28 16.01
CA GLU A 234 6.48 -20.48 15.72
C GLU A 234 7.92 -20.37 16.21
N ARG A 235 8.52 -19.17 16.20
CA ARG A 235 9.83 -18.97 16.83
C ARG A 235 9.80 -19.26 18.33
N SER A 236 8.73 -18.86 19.02
CA SER A 236 8.54 -19.18 20.44
C SER A 236 8.35 -20.69 20.66
N ASN A 237 7.54 -21.33 19.81
CA ASN A 237 7.32 -22.77 19.82
C ASN A 237 8.61 -23.56 19.60
N LEU A 238 9.41 -23.18 18.59
CA LEU A 238 10.68 -23.81 18.28
C LEU A 238 11.69 -23.64 19.43
N ARG A 239 11.75 -22.47 20.07
CA ARG A 239 12.57 -22.27 21.29
C ARG A 239 12.18 -23.25 22.39
N THR A 240 10.88 -23.41 22.66
CA THR A 240 10.38 -24.37 23.65
C THR A 240 10.75 -25.80 23.26
N MET A 241 10.60 -26.15 21.99
CA MET A 241 10.95 -27.48 21.48
C MET A 241 12.46 -27.73 21.50
N SER A 242 13.29 -26.70 21.35
CA SER A 242 14.75 -26.83 21.44
C SER A 242 15.22 -27.26 22.83
N LEU A 243 14.55 -26.76 23.88
CA LEU A 243 14.78 -27.21 25.25
C LEU A 243 14.35 -28.67 25.43
N ALA A 244 13.19 -29.05 24.88
CA ALA A 244 12.70 -30.42 24.95
C ALA A 244 13.60 -31.43 24.20
N VAL A 245 14.20 -31.03 23.07
CA VAL A 245 15.21 -31.83 22.35
C VAL A 245 16.50 -31.96 23.15
N ALA A 246 16.93 -30.90 23.83
CA ALA A 246 18.10 -30.95 24.71
C ALA A 246 17.88 -31.95 25.87
N ASP A 247 16.70 -31.91 26.51
CA ASP A 247 16.34 -32.79 27.62
C ASP A 247 15.91 -34.22 27.16
N GLY A 248 15.63 -34.41 25.87
CA GLY A 248 15.21 -35.68 25.28
C GLY A 248 13.76 -36.08 25.55
N ASN A 249 12.96 -35.21 26.17
CA ASN A 249 11.55 -35.47 26.53
C ASN A 249 10.69 -34.22 26.37
N LEU A 250 9.40 -34.41 26.05
CA LEU A 250 8.44 -33.31 26.02
C LEU A 250 8.24 -32.71 27.43
N LEU A 251 8.40 -31.39 27.55
CA LEU A 251 8.42 -30.62 28.81
C LEU A 251 7.22 -30.88 29.74
N GLY A 252 6.05 -31.24 29.18
CA GLY A 252 4.83 -31.53 29.95
C GLY A 252 4.90 -32.74 30.89
N LYS A 253 5.76 -33.74 30.60
CA LYS A 253 5.98 -34.88 31.52
C LYS A 253 7.09 -34.55 32.55
N ALA A 254 8.01 -33.64 32.23
CA ALA A 254 9.10 -33.23 33.11
C ALA A 254 8.63 -32.31 34.26
N LEU A 255 7.58 -31.49 34.05
CA LEU A 255 6.98 -30.68 35.13
C LEU A 255 6.25 -31.54 36.18
N SER A 256 5.68 -32.69 35.80
CA SER A 256 5.00 -33.61 36.72
C SER A 256 5.92 -34.68 37.35
N SER A 257 7.10 -34.91 36.74
CA SER A 257 8.09 -35.90 37.22
C SER A 257 9.33 -35.29 37.86
N ARG A 258 9.40 -33.95 38.00
CA ARG A 258 10.44 -33.28 38.77
C ARG A 258 9.89 -33.03 40.18
N PRO A 259 10.18 -33.90 41.18
CA PRO A 259 9.84 -33.60 42.56
C PRO A 259 10.55 -32.29 42.93
N PHE A 260 9.78 -31.32 43.40
CA PHE A 260 10.24 -30.04 43.92
C PHE A 260 11.39 -30.26 44.91
N THR A 261 12.62 -30.13 44.44
CA THR A 261 13.81 -30.03 45.27
C THR A 261 14.44 -28.66 45.06
N SER A 262 13.62 -27.62 45.24
CA SER A 262 14.10 -26.27 45.48
C SER A 262 14.18 -26.05 47.00
N SER A 263 15.28 -26.53 47.61
CA SER A 263 15.83 -25.86 48.79
C SER A 263 16.38 -24.51 48.34
N ALA A 264 15.47 -23.56 48.10
CA ALA A 264 15.81 -22.15 48.03
C ALA A 264 15.89 -21.68 49.48
N LYS A 265 17.12 -21.39 49.90
CA LYS A 265 17.47 -20.73 51.16
C LYS A 265 16.55 -19.51 51.33
N LYS A 266 15.74 -19.54 52.39
CA LYS A 266 14.93 -18.42 52.88
C LYS A 266 15.89 -17.28 53.24
N THR A 267 16.00 -16.28 52.37
CA THR A 267 16.59 -14.99 52.74
C THR A 267 15.51 -14.17 53.42
N GLU A 268 15.73 -13.94 54.71
CA GLU A 268 14.94 -13.11 55.61
C GLU A 268 15.08 -11.64 55.24
N THR A 269 14.29 -11.13 54.30
CA THR A 269 14.06 -9.68 54.14
C THR A 269 12.69 -9.41 53.51
N ILE A 270 11.61 -9.83 54.17
CA ILE A 270 10.27 -9.24 53.95
C ILE A 270 9.61 -9.09 55.33
N GLU A 271 10.03 -8.08 56.08
CA GLU A 271 9.25 -7.47 57.16
C GLU A 271 9.04 -5.99 56.79
N LEU A 272 7.94 -5.72 56.09
CA LEU A 272 7.07 -4.52 56.22
C LEU A 272 6.10 -4.47 55.02
N ALA A 273 5.12 -5.38 55.00
CA ALA A 273 3.88 -5.16 54.27
C ALA A 273 2.75 -5.63 55.19
N LYS A 274 2.29 -4.68 56.02
CA LYS A 274 1.12 -4.83 56.89
C LYS A 274 -0.06 -5.32 56.05
N THR A 275 -0.42 -6.58 56.24
CA THR A 275 -1.67 -7.17 55.80
C THR A 275 -2.77 -6.56 56.69
N ALA A 276 -3.64 -5.74 56.10
CA ALA A 276 -4.85 -5.28 56.78
C ALA A 276 -5.90 -6.41 56.69
N SER A 277 -6.40 -6.82 57.86
CA SER A 277 -7.48 -7.77 58.02
C SER A 277 -8.77 -7.28 57.37
N ALA A 278 -9.52 -8.24 56.84
CA ALA A 278 -10.83 -8.05 56.22
C ALA A 278 -11.91 -7.84 57.29
N GLU A 279 -12.48 -6.65 57.32
CA GLU A 279 -13.82 -6.39 57.83
C GLU A 279 -14.39 -5.17 57.08
N GLN A 280 -15.59 -5.36 56.52
CA GLN A 280 -16.47 -4.38 55.87
C GLN A 280 -16.32 -4.17 54.34
N PRO A 281 -17.41 -4.37 53.56
CA PRO A 281 -17.44 -3.98 52.15
C PRO A 281 -17.56 -2.45 52.04
N PRO A 282 -16.71 -1.74 51.28
CA PRO A 282 -16.95 -0.34 51.01
C PRO A 282 -18.01 -0.18 49.92
N ALA A 283 -19.01 0.64 50.21
CA ALA A 283 -19.99 1.13 49.24
C ALA A 283 -19.31 1.94 48.11
N PRO A 284 -19.97 2.10 46.94
CA PRO A 284 -19.35 2.56 45.72
C PRO A 284 -19.34 4.09 45.65
N SER A 285 -18.23 4.73 46.01
CA SER A 285 -18.06 6.15 45.64
C SER A 285 -16.62 6.55 45.28
N ASN A 286 -15.64 5.64 45.39
CA ASN A 286 -14.36 5.81 44.72
C ASN A 286 -13.60 4.46 44.66
N PRO A 287 -13.81 3.62 43.64
CA PRO A 287 -13.03 2.39 43.52
C PRO A 287 -11.56 2.78 43.36
N ARG A 288 -10.66 2.16 44.13
CA ARG A 288 -9.22 2.34 43.92
C ARG A 288 -8.84 1.57 42.66
N PRO A 289 -8.14 2.18 41.69
CA PRO A 289 -7.71 1.46 40.51
C PRO A 289 -6.68 0.41 40.89
N LEU A 290 -6.84 -0.79 40.32
CA LEU A 290 -5.88 -1.89 40.43
C LEU A 290 -4.56 -1.50 39.76
N VAL A 291 -4.65 -0.87 38.58
CA VAL A 291 -3.50 -0.40 37.83
C VAL A 291 -3.77 1.01 37.31
N LYS A 292 -2.76 1.88 37.42
CA LYS A 292 -2.72 3.18 36.74
C LYS A 292 -1.58 3.18 35.73
N ILE A 293 -1.91 3.36 34.46
CA ILE A 293 -0.93 3.43 33.37
C ILE A 293 -0.85 4.89 32.92
N ARG A 294 0.34 5.47 32.97
CA ARG A 294 0.59 6.84 32.55
C ARG A 294 1.24 6.86 31.18
N PHE A 295 0.60 7.45 30.19
CA PHE A 295 1.15 7.63 28.85
C PHE A 295 1.85 8.99 28.73
N ASP A 296 2.87 9.19 29.56
CA ASP A 296 3.73 10.38 29.58
C ASP A 296 4.74 10.42 28.41
N ARG A 297 5.10 9.25 27.88
CA ARG A 297 6.08 9.06 26.80
C ARG A 297 5.53 8.15 25.70
N GLU A 298 6.13 8.21 24.51
CA GLU A 298 5.88 7.24 23.45
C GLU A 298 6.50 5.89 23.85
N ASN A 299 5.75 4.79 23.68
CA ASN A 299 6.12 3.42 24.08
C ASN A 299 6.37 3.24 25.60
N VAL A 300 5.29 3.29 26.38
CA VAL A 300 5.33 2.93 27.80
C VAL A 300 5.29 1.41 27.92
N ASP A 301 6.26 0.81 28.63
CA ASP A 301 6.27 -0.62 28.94
C ASP A 301 5.26 -0.93 30.08
N TYR A 302 3.98 -1.06 29.73
CA TYR A 302 2.88 -1.29 30.68
C TYR A 302 2.42 -2.75 30.75
N GLU A 303 2.84 -3.58 29.79
CA GLU A 303 2.32 -4.94 29.59
C GLU A 303 2.69 -5.86 30.74
N GLN A 304 3.96 -5.87 31.16
CA GLN A 304 4.43 -6.76 32.22
C GLN A 304 3.79 -6.44 33.59
N PRO A 305 3.70 -5.17 34.04
CA PRO A 305 3.00 -4.83 35.29
C PRO A 305 1.50 -5.14 35.24
N VAL A 306 0.83 -4.90 34.10
CA VAL A 306 -0.59 -5.19 33.93
C VAL A 306 -0.85 -6.69 34.00
N TYR A 307 0.01 -7.51 33.37
CA TYR A 307 -0.11 -8.97 33.41
C TYR A 307 -0.07 -9.52 34.84
N VAL A 308 0.93 -9.09 35.62
CA VAL A 308 1.09 -9.55 37.01
C VAL A 308 -0.11 -9.13 37.87
N ALA A 309 -0.54 -7.87 37.76
CA ALA A 309 -1.68 -7.36 38.51
C ALA A 309 -2.99 -8.07 38.12
N LEU A 310 -3.17 -8.37 36.83
CA LEU A 310 -4.35 -9.06 36.33
C LEU A 310 -4.40 -10.52 36.80
N ASN A 311 -3.28 -11.24 36.72
CA ASN A 311 -3.19 -12.61 37.21
C ASN A 311 -3.45 -12.69 38.71
N GLU A 312 -2.85 -11.80 39.51
CA GLU A 312 -3.09 -11.75 40.96
C GLU A 312 -4.56 -11.44 41.27
N ALA A 313 -5.19 -10.54 40.52
CA ALA A 313 -6.61 -10.22 40.66
C ALA A 313 -7.51 -11.41 40.26
N MET A 314 -7.17 -12.15 39.21
CA MET A 314 -7.92 -13.33 38.77
C MET A 314 -7.77 -14.52 39.73
N GLU A 315 -6.59 -14.71 40.32
CA GLU A 315 -6.36 -15.72 41.36
C GLU A 315 -7.19 -15.44 42.61
N LYS A 316 -7.29 -14.16 43.02
CA LYS A 316 -8.10 -13.74 44.17
C LYS A 316 -9.59 -13.71 43.87
N PHE A 317 -9.98 -13.35 42.64
CA PHE A 317 -11.37 -13.14 42.22
C PHE A 317 -11.63 -13.77 40.84
N PRO A 318 -11.90 -15.08 40.75
CA PRO A 318 -12.10 -15.78 39.48
C PRO A 318 -13.34 -15.29 38.68
N GLY A 319 -14.31 -14.70 39.39
CA GLY A 319 -15.53 -14.12 38.81
C GLY A 319 -15.44 -12.64 38.43
N ALA A 320 -14.33 -11.95 38.72
CA ALA A 320 -14.22 -10.51 38.55
C ALA A 320 -14.41 -10.06 37.10
N ARG A 321 -15.00 -8.87 36.94
CA ARG A 321 -14.98 -8.10 35.69
C ARG A 321 -14.00 -6.95 35.84
N PHE A 322 -13.47 -6.48 34.73
CA PHE A 322 -12.51 -5.40 34.68
C PHE A 322 -13.12 -4.22 33.95
N GLU A 323 -12.99 -3.02 34.50
CA GLU A 323 -13.40 -1.80 33.82
C GLU A 323 -12.16 -0.97 33.48
N LEU A 324 -12.01 -0.66 32.21
CA LEU A 324 -10.93 0.14 31.65
C LEU A 324 -11.43 1.58 31.46
N VAL A 325 -10.95 2.50 32.29
CA VAL A 325 -11.31 3.92 32.20
C VAL A 325 -10.18 4.69 31.54
N ALA A 326 -10.44 5.23 30.36
CA ALA A 326 -9.54 6.17 29.71
C ALA A 326 -9.73 7.57 30.33
N VAL A 327 -8.68 8.09 30.97
CA VAL A 327 -8.70 9.40 31.63
C VAL A 327 -7.85 10.39 30.85
N TYR A 328 -8.43 11.53 30.51
CA TYR A 328 -7.74 12.63 29.84
C TYR A 328 -7.80 13.92 30.68
N PRO A 329 -6.79 14.79 30.57
CA PRO A 329 -6.78 16.09 31.23
C PRO A 329 -7.99 16.92 30.79
N SER A 330 -8.76 17.44 31.75
CA SER A 330 -9.79 18.47 31.46
C SER A 330 -9.24 19.89 31.42
N GLU A 331 -7.95 20.07 31.73
CA GLU A 331 -7.28 21.37 31.70
C GLU A 331 -6.76 21.70 30.29
N GLY A 332 -7.25 22.79 29.68
CA GLY A 332 -6.78 23.26 28.38
C GLY A 332 -7.87 23.87 27.50
N ASN A 333 -7.50 24.26 26.27
CA ASN A 333 -8.45 24.73 25.26
C ASN A 333 -9.31 23.55 24.73
N ALA A 334 -10.54 23.81 24.28
CA ALA A 334 -11.47 22.77 23.77
C ALA A 334 -10.84 21.89 22.67
N ALA A 335 -9.98 22.49 21.82
CA ALA A 335 -9.24 21.76 20.79
C ALA A 335 -8.18 20.79 21.39
N GLN A 336 -7.51 21.18 22.47
CA GLN A 336 -6.52 20.33 23.15
C GLN A 336 -7.19 19.17 23.89
N ALA A 337 -8.30 19.44 24.58
CA ALA A 337 -9.11 18.40 25.21
C ALA A 337 -9.63 17.37 24.20
N ALA A 338 -10.03 17.81 22.99
CA ALA A 338 -10.43 16.91 21.91
C ALA A 338 -9.29 16.00 21.43
N ILE A 339 -8.07 16.54 21.29
CA ILE A 339 -6.87 15.76 20.91
C ILE A 339 -6.52 14.74 21.99
N GLU A 340 -6.45 15.15 23.25
CA GLU A 340 -6.09 14.27 24.37
C GLU A 340 -7.17 13.21 24.65
N SER A 341 -8.46 13.52 24.41
CA SER A 341 -9.53 12.52 24.50
C SER A 341 -9.38 11.44 23.42
N THR A 342 -9.00 11.83 22.19
CA THR A 342 -8.76 10.89 21.09
C THR A 342 -7.52 10.05 21.35
N LYS A 343 -6.45 10.65 21.88
CA LYS A 343 -5.21 9.95 22.27
C LYS A 343 -5.48 8.93 23.38
N SER A 344 -6.24 9.32 24.40
CA SER A 344 -6.60 8.46 25.52
C SER A 344 -7.49 7.28 25.09
N ARG A 345 -8.42 7.51 24.16
CA ARG A 345 -9.21 6.44 23.55
C ARG A 345 -8.31 5.43 22.82
N ARG A 346 -7.41 5.89 21.96
CA ARG A 346 -6.47 5.00 21.25
C ARG A 346 -5.55 4.22 22.19
N ASN A 347 -5.12 4.84 23.29
CA ASN A 347 -4.29 4.18 24.30
C ASN A 347 -5.09 3.10 25.06
N ALA A 348 -6.32 3.39 25.47
CA ALA A 348 -7.20 2.42 26.12
C ALA A 348 -7.51 1.22 25.21
N GLU A 349 -7.75 1.44 23.93
CA GLU A 349 -7.93 0.36 22.94
C GLU A 349 -6.67 -0.50 22.79
N ARG A 350 -5.48 0.11 22.87
CA ARG A 350 -4.21 -0.64 22.83
C ARG A 350 -4.05 -1.52 24.06
N VAL A 351 -4.33 -0.98 25.25
CA VAL A 351 -4.30 -1.73 26.51
C VAL A 351 -5.33 -2.86 26.49
N LEU A 352 -6.54 -2.61 25.98
CA LEU A 352 -7.55 -3.65 25.81
C LEU A 352 -7.04 -4.79 24.94
N ARG A 353 -6.46 -4.48 23.77
CA ARG A 353 -5.87 -5.50 22.89
C ARG A 353 -4.79 -6.30 23.61
N SER A 354 -3.88 -5.63 24.33
CA SER A 354 -2.87 -6.30 25.15
C SER A 354 -3.52 -7.25 26.18
N MET A 355 -4.56 -6.81 26.90
CA MET A 355 -5.28 -7.64 27.87
C MET A 355 -5.95 -8.86 27.24
N THR A 356 -6.55 -8.71 26.06
CA THR A 356 -7.15 -9.83 25.33
C THR A 356 -6.09 -10.81 24.83
N GLN A 357 -4.94 -10.32 24.38
CA GLN A 357 -3.82 -11.15 23.91
C GLN A 357 -3.16 -11.92 25.06
N MET A 358 -3.26 -11.40 26.29
CA MET A 358 -2.83 -12.08 27.52
C MET A 358 -3.83 -13.12 28.04
N GLY A 359 -4.96 -13.31 27.36
CA GLY A 359 -5.94 -14.38 27.64
C GLY A 359 -7.19 -13.95 28.40
N LEU A 360 -7.41 -12.64 28.60
CA LEU A 360 -8.66 -12.15 29.21
C LEU A 360 -9.78 -12.08 28.15
N PRO A 361 -10.93 -12.75 28.35
CA PRO A 361 -12.03 -12.69 27.39
C PRO A 361 -12.64 -11.30 27.37
N MET A 362 -13.00 -10.81 26.17
CA MET A 362 -13.59 -9.46 26.00
C MET A 362 -14.85 -9.23 26.83
N GLU A 363 -15.64 -10.28 27.07
CA GLU A 363 -16.87 -10.22 27.88
C GLU A 363 -16.63 -9.86 29.36
N LYS A 364 -15.38 -10.00 29.83
CA LYS A 364 -14.98 -9.61 31.18
C LYS A 364 -14.42 -8.19 31.25
N VAL A 365 -14.35 -7.46 30.14
CA VAL A 365 -13.76 -6.12 30.10
C VAL A 365 -14.75 -5.10 29.55
N ASP A 366 -15.09 -4.12 30.37
CA ASP A 366 -15.85 -2.94 29.97
C ASP A 366 -14.90 -1.75 29.74
N ILE A 367 -15.20 -0.89 28.76
CA ILE A 367 -14.43 0.34 28.51
C ILE A 367 -15.30 1.56 28.78
N SER A 368 -14.78 2.50 29.55
CA SER A 368 -15.41 3.80 29.80
C SER A 368 -14.41 4.95 29.65
N TYR A 369 -14.93 6.16 29.55
CA TYR A 369 -14.16 7.37 29.27
C TYR A 369 -14.52 8.44 30.29
N ALA A 370 -13.51 9.08 30.87
CA ALA A 370 -13.71 10.14 31.84
C ALA A 370 -12.70 11.26 31.64
N SER A 371 -13.11 12.50 31.92
CA SER A 371 -12.19 13.62 32.07
C SER A 371 -11.84 13.80 33.55
N SER A 372 -10.61 14.20 33.85
CA SER A 372 -10.16 14.49 35.21
C SER A 372 -9.28 15.74 35.26
N VAL A 373 -9.41 16.51 36.34
CA VAL A 373 -8.58 17.68 36.63
C VAL A 373 -7.25 17.27 37.29
N ASP A 374 -7.21 16.11 37.95
CA ASP A 374 -6.05 15.63 38.72
C ASP A 374 -4.93 15.04 37.84
N VAL A 375 -5.14 15.00 36.53
CA VAL A 375 -4.31 14.27 35.58
C VAL A 375 -3.75 15.24 34.54
N GLY A 376 -2.43 15.26 34.38
CA GLY A 376 -1.74 16.14 33.42
C GLY A 376 -1.43 15.51 32.06
N SER A 377 -1.69 14.21 31.87
CA SER A 377 -1.43 13.48 30.61
C SER A 377 -2.43 12.34 30.40
N SER A 378 -2.46 11.72 29.23
CA SER A 378 -3.32 10.57 28.97
C SER A 378 -3.02 9.41 29.93
N GLU A 379 -3.99 9.00 30.74
CA GLU A 379 -3.87 7.88 31.68
C GLU A 379 -4.95 6.81 31.39
N VAL A 380 -4.62 5.55 31.69
CA VAL A 380 -5.59 4.44 31.64
C VAL A 380 -5.65 3.79 33.01
N HIS A 381 -6.84 3.73 33.58
CA HIS A 381 -7.09 3.14 34.89
C HIS A 381 -7.85 1.84 34.74
N ILE A 382 -7.38 0.80 35.41
CA ILE A 382 -8.03 -0.52 35.42
C ILE A 382 -8.67 -0.72 36.80
N TYR A 383 -9.97 -0.98 36.82
CA TYR A 383 -10.72 -1.29 38.02
C TYR A 383 -11.21 -2.72 37.99
N VAL A 384 -11.41 -3.29 39.18
CA VAL A 384 -12.06 -4.58 39.36
C VAL A 384 -13.50 -4.30 39.79
N ARG A 385 -14.45 -4.99 39.17
CA ARG A 385 -15.89 -4.90 39.41
C ARG A 385 -16.45 -6.20 39.94
#